data_AF-A0A9Q4APY5-F1
#
_entry.id   AF-A0A9Q4APY5-F1
#
_cell.length_a   1.000
_cell.length_b   1.000
_cell.length_c   1.000
_cell.angle_alpha   90.00
_cell.angle_beta   90.00
_cell.angle_gamma   90.00
#
_symmetry.space_group_name_H-M   'P 1'
#
loop_
_entity.id
_entity.type
_entity.pdbx_description
1 polymer ?
#
loop_
_entity_poly.entity_id
_entity_poly.type
_entity_poly.pdbx_seq_one_letter_code
_entity_poly.pdbx_strand_id
1 'polypeptide(L)' 'MFKNTAMAEQIRQTAYFLWENDGRPEGKAMDYWVRAKQLHQRQLAYDRWLADGAPLDRSEVHWIAAEKDLSEE' A
#
# COMPACT_ATOMS: atom_id res chain seq x y z
N MET A 1 9.76 16.91 -12.88
CA MET A 1 8.56 16.04 -12.80
C MET A 1 8.91 14.56 -13.10
N PHE A 2 9.89 13.98 -12.40
CA PHE A 2 10.43 12.65 -12.76
C PHE A 2 9.82 11.47 -11.99
N LYS A 3 9.05 11.74 -10.93
CA LYS A 3 8.50 10.69 -10.04
C LYS A 3 7.49 9.77 -10.74
N ASN A 4 6.70 10.31 -11.67
CA ASN A 4 5.71 9.51 -12.41
C ASN A 4 6.37 8.52 -13.38
N THR A 5 7.51 8.89 -13.98
CA THR A 5 8.20 8.04 -14.95
C THR A 5 8.90 6.87 -14.28
N ALA A 6 9.65 7.14 -13.21
CA ALA A 6 10.34 6.09 -12.44
C ALA A 6 9.36 5.07 -11.85
N MET A 7 8.21 5.54 -11.33
CA MET A 7 7.15 4.66 -10.83
C MET A 7 6.56 3.77 -11.94
N ALA A 8 6.31 4.34 -13.12
CA ALA A 8 5.80 3.60 -14.26
C ALA A 8 6.80 2.54 -14.76
N GLU A 9 8.10 2.85 -14.74
CA GLU A 9 9.16 1.91 -15.07
C GLU A 9 9.23 0.76 -14.07
N GLN A 10 9.14 1.03 -12.76
CA GLN A 10 9.09 -0.02 -11.73
C GLN A 10 7.87 -0.92 -11.88
N ILE A 11 6.68 -0.36 -12.12
CA ILE A 11 5.46 -1.14 -12.37
C ILE A 11 5.64 -2.05 -13.59
N ARG A 12 6.23 -1.53 -14.68
CA ARG A 12 6.51 -2.32 -15.89
C ARG A 12 7.49 -3.46 -15.62
N GLN A 13 8.57 -3.20 -14.89
CA GLN A 13 9.54 -4.24 -14.51
C GLN A 13 8.90 -5.32 -13.65
N THR A 14 8.12 -4.94 -12.63
CA THR A 14 7.40 -5.89 -11.78
C THR A 14 6.40 -6.72 -12.58
N ALA A 15 5.65 -6.09 -13.49
CA ALA A 15 4.69 -6.79 -14.35
C ALA A 15 5.40 -7.81 -15.26
N TYR A 16 6.51 -7.41 -15.88
CA TYR A 16 7.31 -8.28 -16.74
C TYR A 16 7.88 -9.46 -15.95
N PHE A 17 8.45 -9.21 -14.77
CA PHE A 17 9.00 -10.25 -13.91
C PHE A 17 7.92 -11.27 -13.49
N LEU A 18 6.74 -10.80 -13.05
CA LEU A 18 5.63 -11.68 -12.68
C LEU A 18 5.14 -12.51 -13.86
N TRP A 19 5.00 -11.89 -15.04
CA TRP A 19 4.57 -12.55 -16.26
C TRP A 19 5.59 -13.58 -16.77
N GLU A 20 6.88 -13.24 -16.72
CA GLU A 20 7.97 -14.14 -17.11
C GLU A 20 8.08 -15.34 -16.16
N ASN A 21 7.98 -15.11 -14.85
CA ASN A 21 8.02 -16.17 -13.84
C ASN A 21 6.84 -17.15 -13.96
N ASP A 22 5.69 -16.69 -14.44
CA ASP A 22 4.50 -17.53 -14.68
C ASP A 22 4.54 -18.26 -16.04
N GLY A 23 5.66 -18.17 -16.77
CA GLY A 23 5.85 -18.87 -18.05
C GLY A 23 5.32 -18.11 -19.27
N ARG A 24 5.18 -16.78 -19.16
CA ARG A 24 4.73 -15.88 -20.24
C ARG A 24 3.38 -16.28 -20.87
N PRO A 25 2.31 -16.44 -20.06
CA PRO A 25 0.99 -16.75 -20.58
C PRO A 25 0.53 -15.67 -21.57
N GLU A 26 0.25 -16.08 -22.80
CA GLU A 26 -0.27 -15.19 -23.86
C GLU A 26 -1.67 -14.67 -23.48
N GLY A 27 -1.93 -13.40 -23.77
CA GLY A 27 -3.21 -12.74 -23.44
C GLY A 27 -3.39 -12.30 -21.99
N LYS A 28 -2.56 -12.75 -21.03
CA LYS A 28 -2.65 -12.36 -19.61
C LYS A 28 -1.71 -11.23 -19.20
N ALA A 29 -0.88 -10.72 -20.11
CA ALA A 29 0.09 -9.66 -19.81
C ALA A 29 -0.56 -8.41 -19.19
N MET A 30 -1.79 -8.08 -19.57
CA MET A 30 -2.54 -6.96 -19.00
C MET A 30 -2.91 -7.19 -17.53
N ASP A 31 -3.37 -8.39 -17.16
CA ASP A 31 -3.68 -8.76 -15.77
C ASP A 31 -2.45 -8.63 -14.87
N TYR A 32 -1.27 -9.04 -15.37
CA TYR A 32 0.00 -8.87 -14.67
C TYR A 32 0.37 -7.40 -14.48
N TRP A 33 0.08 -6.56 -15.46
CA TRP A 33 0.31 -5.12 -15.37
C TRP A 33 -0.58 -4.46 -14.32
N VAL A 34 -1.86 -4.83 -14.28
CA VAL A 34 -2.81 -4.36 -13.26
C VAL A 34 -2.39 -4.82 -11.87
N ARG A 35 -1.99 -6.09 -11.72
CA ARG A 35 -1.49 -6.64 -10.45
C ARG A 35 -0.24 -5.92 -9.95
N ALA A 36 0.73 -5.68 -10.83
CA ALA A 36 1.94 -4.92 -10.49
C ALA A 36 1.59 -3.49 -10.03
N LYS A 37 0.68 -2.81 -10.74
CA LYS A 37 0.22 -1.47 -10.35
C LYS A 37 -0.43 -1.46 -8.95
N GLN A 38 -1.27 -2.45 -8.64
CA GLN A 38 -1.92 -2.56 -7.33
C GLN A 38 -0.90 -2.82 -6.20
N LEU A 39 0.10 -3.68 -6.42
CA LEU A 39 1.17 -3.93 -5.46
C LEU A 39 1.91 -2.63 -5.10
N HIS A 40 2.28 -1.87 -6.13
CA HIS A 40 2.95 -0.58 -5.99
C HIS A 40 2.08 0.48 -5.29
N GLN A 41 0.79 0.56 -5.62
CA GLN A 41 -0.15 1.45 -4.92
C GLN A 41 -0.28 1.10 -3.44
N ARG A 42 -0.38 -0.19 -3.11
CA ARG A 42 -0.46 -0.66 -1.72
C ARG A 42 0.84 -0.35 -0.97
N GLN A 43 1.99 -0.55 -1.61
CA GLN A 43 3.29 -0.23 -1.03
C GLN A 43 3.39 1.26 -0.70
N LEU A 44 3.04 2.15 -1.64
CA LEU A 44 3.00 3.59 -1.40
C LEU A 44 2.03 3.99 -0.28
N ALA A 45 0.85 3.37 -0.23
CA ALA A 45 -0.12 3.61 0.84
C ALA A 45 0.43 3.16 2.20
N TYR A 46 1.13 2.03 2.24
CA TYR A 46 1.77 1.50 3.44
C TYR A 46 2.96 2.33 3.88
N ASP A 47 3.85 2.74 2.96
CA ASP A 47 4.96 3.66 3.24
C ASP A 47 4.44 5.02 3.73
N ARG A 48 3.33 5.50 3.15
CA ARG A 48 2.65 6.72 3.62
C ARG A 48 2.12 6.53 5.03
N TRP A 49 1.47 5.42 5.33
CA TRP A 49 0.97 5.08 6.66
C TRP A 49 2.08 4.96 7.70
N LEU A 50 3.21 4.34 7.34
CA LEU A 50 4.42 4.28 8.18
C LEU A 50 5.04 5.66 8.38
N ALA A 51 5.15 6.48 7.33
CA ALA A 51 5.71 7.83 7.41
C ALA A 51 4.83 8.79 8.23
N ASP A 52 3.50 8.57 8.25
CA ASP A 52 2.56 9.28 9.14
C ASP A 52 2.67 8.82 10.61
N GLY A 53 3.66 7.97 10.92
CA GLY A 53 3.97 7.48 12.26
C GLY A 53 3.20 6.23 12.67
N ALA A 54 2.54 5.54 11.72
CA ALA A 54 1.74 4.33 11.93
C ALA A 54 1.03 4.38 13.28
N PRO A 55 -0.06 5.17 13.43
CA PRO A 55 -0.75 5.32 14.71
C PRO A 55 -1.38 3.99 15.12
N LEU A 56 -0.57 3.11 15.72
CA LEU A 56 -0.98 1.94 16.47
C LEU A 56 -1.64 2.38 17.80
N ASP A 57 -1.46 3.64 18.17
CA ASP A 57 -1.93 4.29 19.39
C ASP A 57 -3.21 5.13 19.18
N ARG A 58 -4.09 4.74 18.25
CA ARG A 58 -5.48 5.26 18.22
C ARG A 58 -6.56 4.22 18.49
N SER A 59 -6.19 3.01 18.87
CA SER A 59 -7.11 2.07 19.52
C SER A 59 -7.27 2.35 21.03
N GLU A 60 -6.30 3.02 21.67
CA GLU A 60 -6.27 3.21 23.14
C GLU A 60 -6.82 4.58 23.61
N VAL A 61 -6.77 5.63 22.77
CA VAL A 61 -7.34 6.97 23.11
C VAL A 61 -8.86 6.99 23.20
N HIS A 62 -9.55 5.92 22.80
CA HIS A 62 -10.99 5.77 23.02
C HIS A 62 -11.34 5.25 24.43
N TRP A 63 -10.39 4.67 25.18
CA TRP A 63 -10.63 4.17 26.53
C TRP A 63 -10.30 5.21 27.61
N ILE A 64 -9.22 5.99 27.46
CA ILE A 64 -8.82 7.01 28.46
C ILE A 64 -9.76 8.24 28.44
N ALA A 65 -10.44 8.51 27.32
CA ALA A 65 -11.48 9.54 27.26
C ALA A 65 -12.82 9.07 27.85
N ALA A 66 -13.09 7.77 27.89
CA ALA A 66 -14.31 7.21 28.49
C ALA A 66 -14.24 7.09 30.02
N GLU A 67 -13.04 6.93 30.60
CA GLU A 67 -12.85 6.87 32.07
C GLU A 67 -12.82 8.24 32.76
N LYS A 68 -12.56 9.33 32.02
CA LYS A 68 -12.48 10.68 32.59
C LYS A 68 -13.81 11.40 32.74
N ASP A 69 -14.89 10.86 32.17
CA ASP A 69 -16.25 11.42 32.28
C ASP A 69 -17.10 10.67 33.33
N LEU A 70 -16.62 9.53 33.85
CA LEU A 70 -17.38 8.67 34.77
C LEU A 70 -16.91 8.71 36.23
N SER A 71 -15.98 9.60 36.58
CA SER A 71 -15.38 9.71 37.92
C SER A 71 -15.58 11.06 38.61
N GLU A 72 -16.41 11.95 38.06
CA GLU A 72 -17.00 13.07 38.80
C GLU A 72 -18.51 12.86 38.97
N GLU A 73 -18.91 12.09 39.98
CA GLU A 73 -20.14 12.33 40.75
C GLU A 73 -19.96 11.87 42.20
#